data_AF-A0A2T5Y7K2-F1
#
_entry.id   AF-A0A2T5Y7K2-F1
#
_cell.length_a   1.000
_cell.length_b   1.000
_cell.length_c   1.000
_cell.angle_alpha   90.00
_cell.angle_beta   90.00
_cell.angle_gamma   90.00
#
_symmetry.space_group_name_H-M   'P 1'
#
loop_
_entity.id
_entity.type
_entity.pdbx_description
1 polymer ?
#
loop_
_entity_poly.entity_id
_entity_poly.type
_entity_poly.pdbx_seq_one_letter_code
_entity_poly.pdbx_strand_id
1 'polypeptide(L)'
;MSYQNLIYEAELGLNLENPHEKSMLSEVINEISEREYREGRPLLSSLVQVKGQKNQGDNFFRMCERLGYGNWKELKKDSNFIEQQREACREFWSEQDNFDQYL
;
A
#
# COMPACT_ATOMS: atom_id res chain seq x y z
N MET A 1 6.12 -0.20 7.14
CA MET A 1 5.16 0.34 8.12
C MET A 1 4.02 -0.66 8.24
N SER A 2 3.40 -0.84 9.41
CA SER A 2 2.26 -1.77 9.56
C SER A 2 0.95 -0.99 9.57
N TYR A 3 -0.18 -1.63 9.25
CA TYR A 3 -1.52 -1.00 9.38
C TYR A 3 -1.75 -0.41 10.79
N GLN A 4 -1.22 -1.06 11.84
CA GLN A 4 -1.32 -0.53 13.21
C GLN A 4 -0.63 0.82 13.32
N ASN A 5 0.61 0.95 12.84
CA ASN A 5 1.37 2.19 12.93
C ASN A 5 0.67 3.31 12.15
N LEU A 6 0.13 3.03 10.97
CA LEU A 6 -0.58 4.02 10.16
C LEU A 6 -1.80 4.57 10.90
N ILE A 7 -2.61 3.72 11.54
CA ILE A 7 -3.78 4.17 12.30
C ILE A 7 -3.40 4.99 13.52
N TYR A 8 -2.34 4.58 14.23
CA TYR A 8 -1.84 5.35 15.37
C TYR A 8 -1.32 6.72 14.95
N GLU A 9 -0.54 6.79 13.86
CA GLU A 9 0.01 8.05 13.35
C GLU A 9 -1.07 8.96 12.74
N ALA A 10 -2.07 8.39 12.07
CA ALA A 10 -3.17 9.13 11.45
C ALA A 10 -4.39 9.32 12.36
N GLU A 11 -4.31 8.93 13.64
CA GLU A 11 -5.37 9.04 14.65
C GLU A 11 -6.76 8.53 14.20
N LEU A 12 -6.81 7.52 13.32
CA LEU A 12 -8.03 7.11 12.63
C LEU A 12 -9.08 6.44 13.55
N GLY A 13 -8.74 6.11 14.79
CA GLY A 13 -9.67 5.52 15.77
C GLY A 13 -10.19 4.11 15.41
N LEU A 14 -9.59 3.44 14.43
CA LEU A 14 -10.03 2.13 13.92
C LEU A 14 -9.59 0.98 14.82
N ASN A 15 -10.48 0.04 15.08
CA ASN A 15 -10.21 -1.19 15.81
C ASN A 15 -9.73 -2.30 14.86
N LEU A 16 -8.42 -2.52 14.82
CA LEU A 16 -7.80 -3.56 13.99
C LEU A 16 -8.01 -5.00 14.47
N GLU A 17 -8.62 -5.19 15.64
CA GLU A 17 -9.10 -6.51 16.06
C GLU A 17 -10.42 -6.88 15.35
N ASN A 18 -11.15 -5.89 14.84
CA ASN A 18 -12.32 -6.10 14.01
C ASN A 18 -11.90 -6.38 12.55
N PRO A 19 -12.16 -7.58 12.01
CA PRO A 19 -11.79 -7.92 10.64
C PRO A 19 -12.45 -7.01 9.59
N HIS A 20 -13.65 -6.48 9.87
CA HIS A 20 -14.37 -5.60 8.96
C HIS A 20 -13.67 -4.24 8.82
N GLU A 21 -13.33 -3.59 9.95
CA GLU A 21 -12.63 -2.29 9.95
C GLU A 21 -11.23 -2.41 9.34
N LYS A 22 -10.55 -3.53 9.59
CA LYS A 22 -9.29 -3.86 8.93
C LYS A 22 -9.43 -4.00 7.41
N SER A 23 -10.51 -4.63 6.93
CA SER A 23 -10.78 -4.75 5.49
C SER A 23 -11.05 -3.38 4.87
N MET A 24 -11.88 -2.57 5.52
CA MET A 24 -12.21 -1.21 5.07
C MET A 24 -10.96 -0.33 4.93
N LEU A 25 -10.06 -0.37 5.92
CA LEU A 25 -8.80 0.36 5.82
C LEU A 25 -7.93 -0.12 4.65
N SER A 26 -7.86 -1.44 4.43
CA SER A 26 -7.11 -2.00 3.31
C SER A 26 -7.71 -1.55 1.97
N GLU A 27 -9.02 -1.50 1.85
CA GLU A 27 -9.72 -1.01 0.67
C GLU A 27 -9.44 0.47 0.42
N VAL A 28 -9.59 1.33 1.43
CA VAL A 28 -9.32 2.78 1.32
C VAL A 28 -7.88 3.04 0.87
N ILE A 29 -6.89 2.34 1.44
CA ILE A 29 -5.48 2.51 1.05
C ILE A 29 -5.24 2.05 -0.39
N ASN A 30 -5.89 0.98 -0.83
CA ASN A 30 -5.82 0.55 -2.23
C ASN A 30 -6.46 1.59 -3.15
N GLU A 31 -7.61 2.16 -2.79
CA GLU A 31 -8.25 3.23 -3.58
C GLU A 31 -7.36 4.46 -3.71
N ILE A 32 -6.71 4.88 -2.63
CA ILE A 32 -5.72 5.97 -2.66
C ILE A 32 -4.59 5.57 -3.61
N SER A 33 -4.04 4.37 -3.48
CA SER A 33 -2.93 3.90 -4.33
C SER A 33 -3.30 3.82 -5.81
N GLU A 34 -4.54 3.48 -6.15
CA GLU A 34 -5.03 3.53 -7.53
C GLU A 34 -5.10 4.96 -8.07
N ARG A 35 -5.47 5.95 -7.23
CA ARG A 35 -5.48 7.36 -7.63
C ARG A 35 -4.05 7.87 -7.84
N GLU A 36 -3.16 7.60 -6.90
CA GLU A 36 -1.72 7.92 -7.02
C GLU A 36 -1.14 7.35 -8.32
N TYR A 37 -1.43 6.08 -8.62
CA TYR A 37 -0.98 5.45 -9.86
C TYR A 37 -1.48 6.16 -11.12
N ARG A 38 -2.75 6.58 -11.15
CA ARG A 38 -3.31 7.33 -12.29
C ARG A 38 -2.65 8.69 -12.47
N GLU A 39 -2.14 9.28 -11.39
CA GLU A 39 -1.40 10.54 -11.39
C GLU A 39 0.11 10.33 -11.65
N GLY A 40 0.55 9.08 -11.88
CA GLY A 40 1.96 8.74 -12.13
C GLY A 40 2.80 8.60 -10.86
N ARG A 41 2.18 8.57 -9.69
CA ARG A 41 2.82 8.43 -8.37
C ARG A 41 2.86 6.97 -7.91
N PRO A 42 3.78 6.59 -7.01
CA PRO A 42 3.93 5.20 -6.57
C PRO A 42 2.81 4.75 -5.61
N LEU A 43 2.63 3.43 -5.53
CA LEU A 43 1.57 2.79 -4.74
C LEU A 43 1.87 2.84 -3.23
N LEU A 44 1.17 3.69 -2.48
CA LEU A 44 1.31 3.79 -1.01
C LEU A 44 1.02 2.46 -0.29
N SER A 45 0.09 1.66 -0.82
CA SER A 45 -0.24 0.33 -0.32
C SER A 45 0.97 -0.62 -0.29
N SER A 46 2.04 -0.35 -1.06
CA SER A 46 3.27 -1.14 -1.05
C SER A 46 4.02 -1.05 0.30
N LEU A 47 3.89 0.05 1.03
CA LEU A 47 4.56 0.29 2.31
C LEU A 47 3.83 -0.32 3.51
N VAL A 48 2.55 -0.67 3.33
CA VAL A 48 1.65 -1.11 4.40
C VAL A 48 1.57 -2.63 4.44
N GLN A 49 2.06 -3.22 5.52
CA GLN A 49 2.05 -4.68 5.71
C GLN A 49 0.91 -5.12 6.63
N VAL A 50 0.27 -6.25 6.28
CA VAL A 50 -0.69 -6.92 7.16
C VAL A 50 0.05 -7.66 8.26
N LYS A 51 -0.26 -7.34 9.52
CA LYS A 51 0.30 -8.03 10.69
C LYS A 51 0.05 -9.55 10.58
N GLY A 52 1.11 -10.34 10.73
CA GLY A 52 1.07 -11.79 10.63
C GLY A 52 1.23 -12.35 9.21
N GLN A 53 1.35 -11.50 8.18
CA GLN A 53 1.68 -11.92 6.82
C GLN A 53 3.08 -11.42 6.43
N LYS A 54 3.77 -12.21 5.59
CA LYS A 54 5.09 -11.84 5.05
C LYS A 54 5.01 -10.74 3.99
N ASN A 55 3.81 -10.39 3.53
CA ASN A 55 3.55 -9.41 2.47
C ASN A 55 2.29 -8.57 2.77
N GLN A 56 1.93 -7.70 1.83
CA GLN A 56 0.86 -6.70 1.90
C GLN A 56 -0.56 -7.30 1.87
N GLY A 57 -0.67 -8.63 1.73
CA GLY A 57 -1.94 -9.34 1.60
C GLY A 57 -2.48 -9.39 0.17
N ASP A 58 -3.49 -10.22 -0.04
CA ASP A 58 -4.01 -10.54 -1.38
C ASP A 58 -4.63 -9.34 -2.09
N ASN A 59 -5.25 -8.42 -1.34
CA ASN A 59 -5.90 -7.24 -1.90
C ASN A 59 -4.91 -6.34 -2.65
N PHE A 60 -3.69 -6.18 -2.13
CA PHE A 60 -2.61 -5.43 -2.79
C PHE A 60 -2.27 -6.03 -4.16
N PHE A 61 -2.01 -7.34 -4.22
CA PHE A 61 -1.65 -7.98 -5.49
C PHE A 61 -2.80 -7.98 -6.50
N ARG A 62 -4.05 -8.13 -6.04
CA ARG A 62 -5.23 -7.98 -6.89
C ARG A 62 -5.39 -6.56 -7.43
N MET A 63 -5.00 -5.54 -6.65
CA MET A 63 -4.92 -4.17 -7.14
C MET A 63 -3.83 -4.05 -8.21
N CYS A 64 -2.62 -4.57 -7.97
CA CYS A 64 -1.55 -4.55 -8.98
C CYS A 64 -1.97 -5.26 -10.29
N GLU A 65 -2.70 -6.36 -10.22
CA GLU A 65 -3.25 -7.02 -11.41
C GLU A 65 -4.24 -6.11 -12.17
N ARG A 66 -5.15 -5.44 -11.46
CA ARG A 66 -6.09 -4.46 -12.06
C ARG A 66 -5.39 -3.26 -12.70
N LEU A 67 -4.23 -2.87 -12.16
CA LEU A 67 -3.39 -1.80 -12.69
C LEU A 67 -2.51 -2.25 -13.86
N GLY A 68 -2.51 -3.54 -14.20
CA GLY A 68 -1.79 -4.07 -15.37
C GLY A 68 -0.36 -4.57 -15.09
N TYR A 69 0.03 -4.75 -13.84
CA TYR A 69 1.37 -5.26 -13.49
C TYR A 69 1.57 -6.76 -13.78
N GLY A 70 0.49 -7.51 -14.02
CA GLY A 70 0.52 -8.95 -14.29
C GLY A 70 -0.33 -9.77 -13.33
N ASN A 71 -0.19 -11.09 -13.36
CA ASN A 71 -1.04 -11.98 -12.56
C ASN A 71 -0.76 -11.87 -11.06
N TRP A 72 -1.79 -11.65 -10.25
CA TRP A 72 -1.62 -11.40 -8.81
C TRP A 72 -0.95 -12.56 -8.06
N LYS A 73 -1.15 -13.83 -8.48
CA LYS A 73 -0.54 -15.00 -7.83
C LYS A 73 0.95 -15.13 -8.14
N GLU A 74 1.36 -14.66 -9.31
CA GLU A 74 2.77 -14.62 -9.72
C GLU A 74 3.49 -13.48 -9.01
N LEU A 75 2.91 -12.28 -9.04
CA LEU A 75 3.41 -11.11 -8.31
C LEU A 75 3.57 -11.38 -6.81
N LYS A 76 2.66 -12.15 -6.21
CA LYS A 76 2.74 -12.54 -4.79
C LYS A 76 3.94 -13.43 -4.46
N LYS A 77 4.42 -14.22 -5.43
CA LYS A 77 5.60 -15.09 -5.28
C LYS A 77 6.90 -14.35 -5.57
N ASP A 78 6.82 -13.24 -6.30
CA ASP A 78 7.96 -12.40 -6.64
C ASP A 78 8.28 -11.44 -5.49
N SER A 79 9.32 -11.78 -4.71
CA SER A 79 9.82 -10.90 -3.65
C SER A 79 10.42 -9.61 -4.20
N ASN A 80 11.01 -9.64 -5.39
CA ASN A 80 11.67 -8.50 -6.00
C ASN A 80 10.64 -7.45 -6.42
N PHE A 81 9.49 -7.89 -6.94
CA PHE A 81 8.39 -6.97 -7.27
C PHE A 81 7.97 -6.13 -6.05
N ILE A 82 7.80 -6.78 -4.90
CA ILE A 82 7.40 -6.09 -3.66
C ILE A 82 8.47 -5.10 -3.21
N GLU A 83 9.74 -5.49 -3.29
CA GLU A 83 10.87 -4.64 -2.91
C GLU A 83 10.96 -3.41 -3.82
N GLN A 84 10.86 -3.60 -5.14
CA GLN A 84 10.83 -2.50 -6.12
C GLN A 84 9.68 -1.52 -5.86
N GLN A 85 8.46 -2.00 -5.58
CA GLN A 85 7.34 -1.11 -5.28
C GLN A 85 7.52 -0.34 -3.98
N ARG A 86 8.22 -0.91 -2.99
CA ARG A 86 8.55 -0.22 -1.74
C ARG A 86 9.65 0.80 -1.94
N GLU A 87 10.66 0.47 -2.72
CA GLU A 87 11.78 1.35 -3.05
C GLU A 87 11.30 2.55 -3.85
N ALA A 88 10.56 2.34 -4.95
CA ALA A 88 9.96 3.43 -5.72
C ALA A 88 9.08 4.36 -4.87
N CYS A 89 8.31 3.79 -3.94
CA CYS A 89 7.51 4.58 -3.01
C CYS A 89 8.38 5.38 -2.04
N ARG A 90 9.46 4.80 -1.51
CA ARG A 90 10.38 5.51 -0.63
C ARG A 90 11.15 6.59 -1.36
N GLU A 91 11.65 6.33 -2.57
CA GLU A 91 12.41 7.30 -3.36
C GLU A 91 11.55 8.54 -3.64
N PHE A 92 10.32 8.34 -4.14
CA PHE A 92 9.41 9.43 -4.46
C PHE A 92 9.05 10.28 -3.24
N TRP A 93 8.70 9.66 -2.12
CA TRP A 93 8.27 10.39 -0.91
C TRP A 93 9.42 10.82 0.00
N SER A 94 10.65 10.37 -0.25
CA SER A 94 11.86 10.92 0.40
C SER A 94 12.31 12.24 -0.24
N GLU A 95 11.88 12.51 -1.47
CA GLU A 95 12.12 13.81 -2.11
C GLU A 95 11.22 14.88 -1.49
N GLN A 96 11.85 15.84 -0.81
CA GLN A 96 11.17 16.92 -0.11
C GLN A 96 10.26 17.74 -1.03
N ASP A 97 10.65 17.95 -2.29
CA ASP A 97 9.87 18.69 -3.29
C ASP A 97 8.54 17.99 -3.61
N ASN A 98 8.53 16.65 -3.70
CA ASN A 98 7.30 15.87 -3.90
C ASN A 98 6.43 15.89 -2.64
N PHE A 99 7.05 15.89 -1.46
CA PHE A 99 6.32 15.98 -0.20
C PHE A 99 5.62 17.34 -0.05
N ASP A 100 6.30 18.44 -0.34
CA ASP A 100 5.78 19.80 -0.19
C ASP A 100 4.73 20.17 -1.27
N GLN A 101 4.76 19.50 -2.42
CA GLN A 101 3.83 19.77 -3.54
C GLN A 101 2.45 19.11 -3.38
N TYR A 102 2.36 18.00 -2.64
CA TYR A 102 1.16 17.15 -2.60
C TYR A 102 0.56 16.96 -1.18
N LEU A 103 1.09 17.64 -0.18
CA LEU A 103 0.52 17.76 1.18
C LEU A 103 -0.16 19.13 1.38
#